data_AF-A0A168QK84-F1
#
_entry.id   AF-A0A168QK84-F1
#
_cell.length_a   1.000
_cell.length_b   1.000
_cell.length_c   1.000
_cell.angle_alpha   90.00
_cell.angle_beta   90.00
_cell.angle_gamma   90.00
#
_symmetry.space_group_name_H-M   'P 1'
#
loop_
_entity.id
_entity.type
_entity.pdbx_description
1 polymer ?
#
loop_
_entity_poly.entity_id
_entity_poly.type
_entity_poly.pdbx_seq_one_letter_code
_entity_poly.pdbx_strand_id
1 'polypeptide(L)'
;MAVIRSKLKDVMENHDPKLSIRKLAKDVNYHFDSIRRMYKDEMIQYPRDLLLKLCLYFNVQPGQLIRIDEDEHNDRTIDECESIDHKEDGNDNGTDTTENL
;
A
#
# COMPACT_ATOMS: atom_id res chain seq x y z
N MET A 1 -4.12 16.19 16.21
CA MET A 1 -3.58 16.89 15.01
C MET A 1 -3.22 15.81 14.00
N ALA A 2 -3.49 16.00 12.71
CA ALA A 2 -3.16 15.00 11.69
C ALA A 2 -1.64 14.91 11.49
N VAL A 3 -1.08 13.70 11.55
CA VAL A 3 0.35 13.44 11.40
C VAL A 3 0.60 12.26 10.47
N ILE A 4 1.64 12.32 9.65
CA ILE A 4 2.04 11.19 8.80
C ILE A 4 2.86 10.21 9.63
N ARG A 5 2.46 8.93 9.64
CA ARG A 5 3.15 7.84 10.33
C ARG A 5 3.42 6.64 9.43
N SER A 6 4.45 5.90 9.80
CA SER A 6 4.74 4.58 9.25
C SER A 6 3.91 3.50 9.94
N LYS A 7 3.24 2.65 9.15
CA LYS A 7 2.53 1.43 9.60
C LYS A 7 3.32 0.16 9.27
N LEU A 8 4.64 0.27 9.12
CA LEU A 8 5.50 -0.87 8.78
C LEU A 8 5.38 -2.01 9.80
N LYS A 9 5.22 -1.69 11.09
CA LYS A 9 5.03 -2.70 12.14
C LYS A 9 3.79 -3.56 11.87
N ASP A 10 2.65 -2.93 11.62
CA ASP A 10 1.38 -3.62 11.41
C ASP A 10 1.42 -4.46 10.13
N VAL A 11 2.02 -3.91 9.06
CA VAL A 11 2.23 -4.64 7.79
C VAL A 11 3.13 -5.86 7.98
N MET A 12 4.18 -5.75 8.81
CA MET A 12 5.05 -6.89 9.14
C MET A 12 4.30 -7.96 9.93
N GLU A 13 3.53 -7.57 10.95
CA GLU A 13 2.77 -8.50 11.80
C GLU A 13 1.69 -9.24 11.00
N ASN A 14 1.01 -8.55 10.07
CA ASN A 14 0.01 -9.15 9.18
C ASN A 14 0.62 -10.10 8.15
N HIS A 15 1.82 -9.81 7.65
CA HIS A 15 2.48 -10.65 6.65
C HIS A 15 3.12 -11.90 7.27
N ASP A 16 3.90 -11.74 8.34
CA ASP A 16 4.51 -12.86 9.08
C ASP A 16 4.80 -12.44 10.53
N PRO A 17 4.04 -12.96 11.51
CA PRO A 17 4.19 -12.62 12.93
C PRO A 17 5.59 -12.93 13.52
N LYS A 18 6.40 -13.75 12.86
CA LYS A 18 7.75 -14.12 13.31
C LYS A 18 8.85 -13.36 12.55
N LEU A 19 8.49 -12.46 11.64
CA LEU A 19 9.44 -11.70 10.86
C LEU A 19 10.15 -10.65 11.71
N SER A 20 11.47 -10.78 11.83
CA SER A 20 12.28 -9.76 12.50
C SER A 20 12.76 -8.68 11.51
N ILE A 21 12.91 -7.45 12.00
CA ILE A 21 13.50 -6.33 11.23
C ILE A 21 14.89 -6.66 10.65
N ARG A 22 15.66 -7.54 11.31
CA ARG A 22 16.97 -7.99 10.80
C ARG A 22 16.83 -8.92 9.60
N LYS A 23 15.83 -9.81 9.61
CA LYS A 23 15.54 -10.69 8.49
C LYS A 23 15.02 -9.87 7.31
N LEU A 24 14.06 -8.99 7.57
CA LEU A 24 13.53 -8.07 6.57
C LEU A 24 14.64 -7.28 5.85
N ALA A 25 15.61 -6.73 6.59
CA ALA A 25 16.74 -5.99 6.02
C ALA A 25 17.59 -6.81 5.05
N LYS A 26 17.78 -8.10 5.35
CA LYS A 26 18.50 -9.02 4.46
C LYS A 26 17.66 -9.35 3.23
N ASP A 27 16.38 -9.65 3.44
CA ASP A 27 15.48 -10.09 2.37
C ASP A 27 15.25 -8.98 1.33
N VAL A 28 15.06 -7.73 1.77
CA VAL A 28 14.91 -6.56 0.88
C VAL A 28 16.25 -5.94 0.46
N ASN A 29 17.36 -6.51 0.92
CA ASN A 29 18.73 -6.04 0.69
C ASN A 29 18.86 -4.52 0.91
N TYR A 30 18.57 -4.07 2.14
CA TYR A 30 18.61 -2.67 2.53
C TYR A 30 19.26 -2.46 3.90
N HIS A 31 19.66 -1.23 4.18
CA HIS A 31 20.28 -0.88 5.45
C HIS A 31 19.34 -1.13 6.63
N PHE A 32 19.84 -1.91 7.60
CA PHE A 32 19.13 -2.22 8.83
C PHE A 32 18.67 -0.96 9.58
N ASP A 33 19.50 0.09 9.64
CA ASP A 33 19.16 1.32 10.36
C ASP A 33 17.94 2.03 9.74
N SER A 34 17.84 2.05 8.41
CA SER A 34 16.70 2.67 7.71
C SER A 34 15.39 1.93 8.00
N ILE A 35 15.40 0.60 7.96
CA ILE A 35 14.23 -0.22 8.29
C ILE A 35 13.85 -0.05 9.76
N ARG A 36 14.84 -0.03 10.67
CA ARG A 36 14.61 0.19 12.10
C ARG A 36 13.95 1.55 12.36
N ARG A 37 14.42 2.63 11.72
CA ARG A 37 13.82 3.96 11.87
C ARG A 37 12.39 3.98 11.33
N MET A 38 12.14 3.37 10.18
CA MET A 38 10.80 3.26 9.62
C MET A 38 9.85 2.44 10.51
N TYR A 39 10.34 1.34 11.08
CA TYR A 39 9.57 0.49 12.01
C TYR A 39 9.21 1.22 13.30
N LYS A 40 10.06 2.12 13.77
CA LYS A 40 9.87 2.90 15.00
C LYS A 40 9.18 4.25 14.78
N ASP A 41 8.77 4.56 13.55
CA ASP A 41 8.23 5.88 13.19
C ASP A 41 9.21 7.05 13.46
N GLU A 42 10.52 6.77 13.46
CA GLU A 42 11.60 7.78 13.65
C GLU A 42 12.11 8.35 12.32
N MET A 43 11.47 7.99 11.20
CA MET A 43 11.90 8.34 9.86
C MET A 43 11.38 9.73 9.45
N ILE A 44 12.29 10.67 9.19
CA ILE A 44 11.94 12.06 8.79
C ILE A 44 11.58 12.13 7.30
N GLN A 45 12.29 11.36 6.47
CA GLN A 45 12.08 11.31 5.02
C GLN A 45 12.04 9.86 4.61
N TYR A 46 11.04 9.49 3.81
CA TYR A 46 10.89 8.14 3.27
C TYR A 46 11.61 8.03 1.92
N PRO A 47 12.72 7.27 1.83
CA PRO A 47 13.40 7.05 0.56
C PRO A 47 12.50 6.26 -0.38
N ARG A 48 12.33 6.73 -1.62
CA ARG A 48 11.48 6.04 -2.62
C ARG A 48 11.91 4.60 -2.87
N ASP A 49 13.23 4.34 -2.90
CA ASP A 49 13.78 2.99 -3.08
C ASP A 49 13.41 2.05 -1.92
N LEU A 50 13.48 2.55 -0.68
CA LEU A 50 13.06 1.78 0.50
C LEU A 50 11.57 1.44 0.43
N LEU A 51 10.73 2.44 0.11
CA LEU A 51 9.29 2.22 -0.03
C LEU A 51 8.98 1.20 -1.10
N LEU A 52 9.58 1.33 -2.29
CA LEU A 52 9.38 0.39 -3.38
C LEU A 52 9.74 -1.03 -2.97
N LYS A 53 10.92 -1.23 -2.36
CA LYS A 53 11.38 -2.54 -1.91
C LYS A 53 10.45 -3.17 -0.87
N LEU A 54 10.00 -2.39 0.11
CA LEU A 54 9.05 -2.89 1.12
C LEU A 54 7.69 -3.20 0.51
N CYS A 55 7.18 -2.34 -0.38
CA CYS A 55 5.92 -2.56 -1.09
C CYS A 55 5.96 -3.85 -1.91
N LEU A 56 7.04 -4.09 -2.66
CA LEU A 56 7.23 -5.32 -3.44
C LEU A 56 7.38 -6.55 -2.55
N TYR A 57 8.11 -6.44 -1.43
CA TYR A 57 8.32 -7.55 -0.51
C TYR A 57 7.02 -7.99 0.18
N PHE A 58 6.22 -7.06 0.66
CA PHE A 58 4.96 -7.35 1.34
C PHE A 58 3.75 -7.45 0.39
N ASN A 59 3.94 -7.17 -0.90
CA ASN A 59 2.88 -7.07 -1.90
C ASN A 59 1.76 -6.09 -1.48
N VAL A 60 2.16 -4.89 -1.03
CA VAL A 60 1.26 -3.83 -0.55
C VAL A 60 1.49 -2.53 -1.32
N GLN A 61 0.52 -1.61 -1.25
CA GLN A 61 0.69 -0.26 -1.79
C GLN A 61 1.32 0.70 -0.78
N PRO A 62 1.96 1.80 -1.23
CA PRO A 62 2.56 2.80 -0.33
C PRO A 62 1.58 3.38 0.71
N GLY A 63 0.29 3.54 0.36
CA GLY A 63 -0.74 4.02 1.28
C GLY A 63 -1.09 3.04 2.41
N GLN A 64 -0.67 1.77 2.33
CA GLN A 64 -0.74 0.84 3.45
C GLN A 64 0.48 0.96 4.36
N LEU A 65 1.61 1.45 3.84
CA LEU A 65 2.85 1.63 4.58
C LEU A 65 2.95 2.98 5.30
N ILE A 66 2.44 4.05 4.67
CA ILE A 66 2.48 5.42 5.18
C ILE A 66 1.05 5.97 5.20
N ARG A 67 0.57 6.36 6.38
CA ARG A 67 -0.79 6.87 6.57
C ARG A 67 -0.80 8.17 7.36
N ILE A 68 -1.89 8.93 7.19
CA ILE A 68 -2.22 10.05 8.07
C ILE A 68 -2.95 9.46 9.27
N ASP A 69 -2.39 9.64 10.46
CA ASP A 69 -3.07 9.38 11.72
C ASP A 69 -3.69 10.70 12.21
N GLU A 70 -5.00 10.70 12.35
CA GLU A 70 -5.76 11.75 13.01
C GLU A 70 -5.89 11.35 14.48
N ASP A 71 -5.07 11.91 15.36
CA ASP A 71 -5.10 11.52 16.78
C ASP A 71 -6.47 11.81 17.42
N GLU A 72 -7.29 10.77 17.62
CA GLU A 72 -8.12 10.52 18.81
C GLU A 72 -8.37 8.99 18.92
N HIS A 73 -7.50 8.30 19.67
CA HIS A 73 -7.78 7.01 20.33
C HIS A 73 -8.59 5.95 19.53
N ASN A 74 -7.97 5.24 18.58
CA ASN A 74 -8.05 3.77 18.44
C ASN A 74 -7.58 3.28 17.06
N ASP A 75 -6.90 2.14 17.15
CA ASP A 75 -6.79 1.09 16.16
C ASP A 75 -8.09 0.89 15.36
N ARG A 76 -8.09 1.24 14.07
CA ARG A 76 -9.12 0.84 13.11
C ARG A 76 -8.43 0.39 11.83
N THR A 77 -8.44 -0.92 11.63
CA THR A 77 -8.13 -1.58 10.37
C THR A 77 -9.17 -1.20 9.34
N ILE A 78 -8.74 -0.48 8.30
CA ILE A 78 -9.56 -0.25 7.11
C ILE A 78 -9.39 -1.50 6.25
N ASP A 79 -10.25 -2.49 6.46
CA ASP A 79 -10.59 -3.51 5.48
C ASP A 79 -12.04 -3.26 5.07
N GLU A 80 -12.21 -2.52 3.98
CA GLU A 80 -13.44 -2.48 3.17
C GLU A 80 -13.09 -1.82 1.83
N CYS A 81 -12.51 -2.63 0.93
CA CYS A 81 -12.44 -2.32 -0.49
C CYS A 81 -13.82 -2.63 -1.08
N GLU A 82 -14.71 -1.64 -1.17
CA GLU A 82 -15.89 -1.76 -2.02
C GLU A 82 -15.45 -1.87 -3.48
N SER A 83 -15.84 -2.98 -4.09
CA SER A 83 -15.77 -3.26 -5.52
C SER A 83 -16.54 -2.20 -6.32
N ILE A 84 -15.81 -1.32 -7.01
CA ILE A 84 -16.38 -0.45 -8.04
C ILE A 84 -16.53 -1.29 -9.31
N ASP A 85 -17.72 -1.88 -9.47
CA ASP A 85 -18.18 -2.43 -10.74
C ASP A 85 -18.18 -1.32 -11.80
N HIS A 86 -17.20 -1.35 -12.69
CA HIS A 86 -17.24 -0.57 -13.91
C HIS A 86 -18.27 -1.22 -14.84
N LYS A 87 -19.48 -0.63 -14.91
CA LYS A 87 -20.41 -0.91 -16.01
C LYS A 87 -19.84 -0.25 -17.26
N GLU A 88 -19.36 -1.07 -18.19
CA GLU A 88 -19.09 -0.66 -19.57
C GLU A 88 -20.43 -0.48 -20.28
N ASP A 89 -20.85 0.77 -20.47
CA ASP A 89 -22.01 1.10 -21.31
C ASP A 89 -21.66 0.84 -22.79
N GLY A 90 -22.24 -0.25 -23.30
CA GLY A 90 -22.74 -0.47 -24.67
C GLY A 90 -22.08 0.30 -25.82
N ASN A 91 -21.18 -0.39 -26.52
CA ASN A 91 -20.89 -0.15 -27.94
C ASN A 91 -22.07 -0.65 -28.80
N ASP A 92 -22.88 0.26 -29.35
CA ASP A 92 -23.80 -0.05 -30.45
C ASP A 92 -23.34 0.71 -31.70
N ASN A 93 -22.67 -0.02 -32.59
CA ASN A 93 -22.24 0.46 -33.90
C ASN A 93 -23.07 -0.30 -34.95
N GLY A 94 -24.31 0.15 -35.16
CA GLY A 94 -25.20 -0.35 -36.20
C GLY A 94 -25.13 0.53 -37.45
N THR A 95 -24.11 0.36 -38.30
CA THR A 95 -24.24 0.72 -39.72
C THR A 95 -24.57 -0.54 -40.48
N ASP A 96 -25.80 -0.69 -40.95
CA ASP A 96 -26.06 -1.62 -42.03
C ASP A 96 -26.91 -1.00 -43.14
N THR A 97 -26.49 -1.36 -44.33
CA THR A 97 -26.80 -0.77 -45.62
C THR A 97 -27.93 -1.56 -46.26
N THR A 98 -28.87 -0.88 -46.94
CA THR A 98 -29.74 -1.30 -48.08
C THR A 98 -30.94 -0.34 -48.07
N GLU A 99 -31.43 0.24 -49.16
CA GLU A 99 -31.80 -0.37 -50.43
C GLU A 99 -31.63 0.63 -51.60
N ASN A 100 -31.03 0.14 -52.69
CA ASN A 100 -31.24 0.64 -54.05
C ASN A 100 -32.09 -0.43 -54.76
N LEU A 101 -33.33 -0.11 -55.14
CA LEU A 101 -33.87 -0.12 -56.52
C LEU A 101 -35.37 0.24 -56.52
#